data_AF-A0A5C7WJ02-F1
#
_entry.id   AF-A0A5C7WJ02-F1
#
_cell.length_a   1.000
_cell.length_b   1.000
_cell.length_c   1.000
_cell.angle_alpha   90.00
_cell.angle_beta   90.00
_cell.angle_gamma   90.00
#
_symmetry.space_group_name_H-M   'P 1'
#
loop_
_entity.id
_entity.type
_entity.pdbx_description
1 polymer ?
#
loop_
_entity_poly.entity_id
_entity_poly.type
_entity_poly.pdbx_seq_one_letter_code
_entity_poly.pdbx_strand_id
1 'polypeptide(L)' 'MPSFAVPHTDDQLEVDPERAVVMVFRNAWNRDSSGTPDEIHTFAALRGEAALMNRFTAMLAGADAAELRRLVG' A
#
# COMPACT_ATOMS: atom_id res chain seq x y z
N MET A 1 -2.36 -9.24 7.91
CA MET A 1 -2.17 -7.96 7.19
C MET A 1 -2.15 -8.26 5.70
N PRO A 2 -3.10 -7.73 4.90
CA PRO A 2 -3.08 -7.88 3.45
C PRO A 2 -1.78 -7.33 2.86
N SER A 3 -1.28 -7.99 1.83
CA SER A 3 -0.10 -7.55 1.10
C SER A 3 -0.35 -7.64 -0.40
N PHE A 4 -0.04 -6.57 -1.11
CA PHE A 4 -0.31 -6.40 -2.53
C PHE A 4 1.02 -6.18 -3.26
N ALA A 5 1.29 -7.01 -4.25
CA ALA A 5 2.45 -6.84 -5.12
C ALA A 5 2.13 -5.82 -6.22
N VAL A 6 3.08 -4.93 -6.51
CA VAL A 6 2.98 -4.02 -7.67
C VAL A 6 3.48 -4.78 -8.91
N PRO A 7 2.68 -4.88 -9.99
CA PRO A 7 3.12 -5.57 -11.19
C PRO A 7 4.34 -4.90 -11.83
N HIS A 8 5.25 -5.72 -12.34
CA HIS A 8 6.46 -5.28 -13.08
C HIS A 8 7.46 -4.45 -12.28
N THR A 9 7.33 -4.38 -10.96
CA THR A 9 8.32 -3.81 -10.04
C THR A 9 8.55 -4.76 -8.86
N ASP A 10 9.57 -4.47 -8.06
CA ASP A 10 9.80 -5.14 -6.77
C ASP A 10 9.06 -4.44 -5.62
N ASP A 11 8.13 -3.52 -5.93
CA ASP A 11 7.42 -2.77 -4.91
C ASP A 11 6.31 -3.63 -4.29
N GLN A 12 6.08 -3.40 -3.00
CA GLN A 12 5.06 -4.09 -2.23
C GLN A 12 4.33 -3.11 -1.33
N LEU A 13 3.01 -3.23 -1.30
CA LEU A 13 2.15 -2.50 -0.38
C LEU A 13 1.66 -3.47 0.68
N GLU A 14 1.89 -3.15 1.94
CA GLU A 14 1.25 -3.85 3.06
C GLU A 14 0.20 -2.97 3.70
N VAL A 15 -0.93 -3.55 4.05
CA VAL A 15 -2.00 -2.86 4.74
C VAL A 15 -2.13 -3.40 6.15
N ASP A 16 -2.09 -2.48 7.11
CA ASP A 16 -2.39 -2.74 8.52
C ASP A 16 -3.75 -2.13 8.86
N PRO A 17 -4.84 -2.91 8.85
CA PRO A 17 -6.16 -2.41 9.22
C PRO A 17 -6.27 -2.06 10.71
N GLU A 18 -5.50 -2.73 11.58
CA GLU A 18 -5.54 -2.48 13.03
C GLU A 18 -4.94 -1.13 13.37
N ARG A 19 -3.84 -0.77 12.68
CA ARG A 19 -3.19 0.54 12.81
C ARG A 19 -3.72 1.59 11.83
N ALA A 20 -4.62 1.20 10.92
CA ALA A 20 -5.17 2.04 9.85
C ALA A 20 -4.08 2.72 9.00
N VAL A 21 -3.08 1.94 8.58
CA VAL A 21 -1.97 2.43 7.72
C VAL A 21 -1.72 1.52 6.52
N VAL A 22 -1.17 2.13 5.48
CA VAL A 22 -0.58 1.47 4.31
C VAL A 22 0.92 1.72 4.34
N MET A 23 1.70 0.66 4.26
CA MET A 23 3.16 0.66 4.26
C MET A 23 3.65 0.34 2.85
N VAL A 24 4.57 1.14 2.34
CA VAL A 24 5.14 0.99 0.99
C VAL A 24 6.58 0.52 1.15
N PHE A 25 6.92 -0.56 0.46
CA PHE A 25 8.26 -1.07 0.30
C PHE A 25 8.61 -0.94 -1.17
N ARG A 26 9.64 -0.15 -1.51
CA ARG A 26 10.07 0.11 -2.91
C ARG A 26 11.02 -0.94 -3.48
N ASN A 27 11.31 -1.96 -2.70
CA ASN A 27 11.98 -3.17 -3.15
C ASN A 27 11.65 -4.31 -2.18
N ALA A 28 11.65 -5.53 -2.71
CA ALA A 28 11.40 -6.74 -1.92
C ALA A 28 12.47 -6.94 -0.83
N TRP A 29 13.69 -6.45 -1.05
CA TRP A 29 14.79 -6.55 -0.09
C TRP A 29 14.52 -5.80 1.22
N ASN A 30 13.96 -4.59 1.16
CA ASN A 30 13.74 -3.72 2.32
C ASN A 30 12.77 -4.39 3.30
N ARG A 31 11.74 -5.01 2.74
CA ARG A 31 10.77 -5.82 3.47
C ARG A 31 11.44 -7.00 4.16
N ASP A 32 12.17 -7.82 3.40
CA ASP A 32 12.70 -9.09 3.91
C ASP A 32 13.93 -8.92 4.81
N SER A 33 14.72 -7.86 4.61
CA SER A 33 15.98 -7.63 5.34
C SER A 33 15.82 -6.72 6.55
N SER A 34 14.98 -5.69 6.48
CA SER A 34 14.87 -4.68 7.56
C SER A 34 13.49 -4.61 8.19
N GLY A 35 12.45 -5.07 7.49
CA GLY A 35 11.05 -4.92 7.88
C GLY A 35 10.59 -3.46 8.01
N THR A 36 11.43 -2.49 7.62
CA THR A 36 11.15 -1.06 7.73
C THR A 36 10.62 -0.55 6.39
N PRO A 37 9.40 0.00 6.34
CA PRO A 37 8.84 0.52 5.10
C PRO A 37 9.51 1.84 4.68
N ASP A 38 9.57 2.06 3.38
CA ASP A 38 10.07 3.30 2.78
C ASP A 38 9.09 4.47 3.02
N GLU A 39 7.79 4.18 2.99
CA GLU A 39 6.73 5.16 3.28
C GLU A 39 5.63 4.53 4.12
N ILE A 40 5.02 5.34 5.00
CA ILE A 40 3.84 4.96 5.78
C ILE A 40 2.77 6.03 5.59
N HIS A 41 1.59 5.62 5.14
CA HIS A 41 0.45 6.49 4.89
C HIS A 41 -0.75 6.06 5.73
N THR A 42 -1.37 6.99 6.46
CA THR A 42 -2.57 6.67 7.23
C THR A 42 -3.80 6.59 6.32
N PHE A 43 -4.81 5.82 6.72
CA PHE A 43 -6.08 5.79 6.01
C PHE A 43 -6.74 7.17 5.99
N ALA A 44 -6.53 7.98 7.03
CA ALA A 44 -7.01 9.36 7.07
C ALA A 44 -6.38 10.23 5.97
N ALA A 45 -5.06 10.13 5.78
CA ALA A 45 -4.35 10.83 4.69
C ALA A 45 -4.85 10.35 3.32
N LEU A 46 -5.01 9.04 3.14
CA LEU A 46 -5.50 8.47 1.88
C LEU A 46 -6.93 8.89 1.53
N ARG A 47 -7.79 9.04 2.55
CA ARG A 47 -9.15 9.57 2.36
C ARG A 47 -9.16 11.07 2.09
N GLY A 48 -8.25 11.83 2.69
CA GLY A 48 -8.12 13.27 2.49
C GLY A 48 -7.45 13.66 1.16
N GLU A 49 -6.62 12.77 0.61
CA GLU A 49 -5.80 13.03 -0.57
C GLU A 49 -6.10 12.05 -1.70
N ALA A 50 -7.10 12.37 -2.53
CA ALA A 50 -7.52 11.54 -3.65
C ALA A 50 -6.36 11.23 -4.63
N ALA A 51 -5.41 12.14 -4.81
CA ALA A 51 -4.23 11.92 -5.65
C ALA A 51 -3.34 10.76 -5.14
N LEU A 52 -3.17 10.66 -3.82
CA LEU A 52 -2.38 9.60 -3.20
C LEU A 52 -3.07 8.25 -3.33
N MET A 53 -4.39 8.19 -3.09
CA MET A 53 -5.18 6.98 -3.27
C MET A 53 -5.20 6.51 -4.74
N ASN A 54 -5.31 7.45 -5.69
CA ASN A 54 -5.25 7.15 -7.11
C ASN A 54 -3.87 6.62 -7.52
N ARG A 55 -2.79 7.20 -6.98
CA ARG A 55 -1.43 6.69 -7.20
C ARG A 55 -1.29 5.24 -6.76
N PHE A 56 -1.71 4.90 -5.53
CA PHE A 56 -1.60 3.52 -5.05
C PHE A 56 -2.46 2.54 -5.83
N THR A 57 -3.71 2.90 -6.10
CA THR A 57 -4.61 2.01 -6.85
C THR A 57 -4.23 1.84 -8.32
N ALA A 58 -3.55 2.81 -8.93
CA ALA A 58 -3.02 2.70 -10.29
C ALA A 58 -1.81 1.75 -10.40
N MET A 59 -1.08 1.55 -9.29
CA MET A 59 0.05 0.61 -9.24
C MET A 59 -0.39 -0.83 -8.98
N LEU A 60 -1.63 -1.07 -8.57
CA LEU A 60 -2.10 -2.40 -8.18
C LEU A 60 -2.90 -3.08 -9.29
N ALA A 61 -2.92 -4.42 -9.27
CA ALA A 61 -3.85 -5.19 -10.09
C ALA A 61 -5.30 -4.85 -9.71
N GLY A 62 -6.24 -4.99 -10.66
CA GLY A 62 -7.62 -4.52 -10.47
C GLY A 62 -8.33 -5.05 -9.22
N ALA A 63 -8.08 -6.31 -8.84
CA ALA A 63 -8.64 -6.91 -7.63
C ALA A 63 -8.04 -6.28 -6.35
N ASP A 64 -6.72 -6.12 -6.30
CA ASP A 64 -6.00 -5.54 -5.17
C ASP A 64 -6.29 -4.04 -5.01
N ALA A 65 -6.42 -3.33 -6.13
CA ALA A 65 -6.83 -1.93 -6.15
C ALA A 65 -8.26 -1.75 -5.57
N ALA A 66 -9.18 -2.66 -5.88
CA ALA A 66 -10.53 -2.64 -5.32
C ALA A 66 -10.52 -2.96 -3.82
N GLU A 67 -9.71 -3.93 -3.40
CA GLU A 67 -9.57 -4.30 -1.99
C GLU A 67 -8.94 -3.18 -1.17
N LEU A 68 -7.88 -2.53 -1.67
CA LEU A 68 -7.29 -1.36 -1.03
C LEU A 68 -8.32 -0.24 -0.84
N ARG A 69 -9.16 0.04 -1.85
CA ARG A 69 -10.26 1.00 -1.72
C ARG A 69 -11.26 0.61 -0.65
N ARG A 70 -11.62 -0.67 -0.56
CA ARG A 70 -12.56 -1.20 0.44
C ARG A 70 -12.00 -1.09 1.87
N LEU A 71 -10.70 -1.27 2.05
CA LEU A 71 -10.06 -1.19 3.37
C LEU A 71 -9.89 0.25 3.84
N VAL A 72 -9.58 1.17 2.92
CA VAL A 72 -9.35 2.59 3.23
C VAL A 72 -10.65 3.40 3.37
N GLY A 73 -11.64 3.11 2.52
CA GLY A 73 -12.94 3.81 2.47
C GLY A 73 -13.76 3.58 3.72
#